data_AF-A0A9D1YRE3-F1
#
_entry.id   AF-A0A9D1YRE3-F1
#
_cell.length_a   1.000
_cell.length_b   1.000
_cell.length_c   1.000
_cell.angle_alpha   90.00
_cell.angle_beta   90.00
_cell.angle_gamma   90.00
#
_symmetry.space_group_name_H-M   'P 1'
#
loop_
_entity.id
_entity.type
_entity.pdbx_description
1 polymer ?
#
loop_
_entity_poly.entity_id
_entity_poly.type
_entity_poly.pdbx_seq_one_letter_code
_entity_poly.pdbx_strand_id
1 'polypeptide(L)'
;MEKRIAAVSWTAFFLVLLLICVLSFQSGSATKAFEKPFVEGVTGGADRQLSEETVLTITFYIRQAGKGILFLALGFFGGTGALLCFRRLNRRTMGILALAALFGFSWFTEFMKIFIEGRHYAFAEGLEGFLFAAAGYLCAAAAVSFRRKKALRERHVSEKI
;
A
#
# COMPACT_ATOMS: atom_id res chain seq x y z
N MET A 1 -1.21 10.64 23.32
CA MET A 1 -2.01 9.88 22.32
C MET A 1 -1.31 9.79 20.96
N GLU A 2 -0.82 10.91 20.41
CA GLU A 2 -0.16 10.95 19.08
C GLU A 2 1.04 9.99 18.93
N LYS A 3 1.89 9.86 19.96
CA LYS A 3 3.04 8.92 19.96
C LYS A 3 2.61 7.45 19.79
N ARG A 4 1.48 7.04 20.40
CA ARG A 4 0.95 5.68 20.27
C ARG A 4 0.43 5.42 18.85
N ILE A 5 -0.26 6.40 18.27
CA ILE A 5 -0.75 6.34 16.89
C ILE A 5 0.43 6.24 15.92
N ALA A 6 1.46 7.05 16.12
CA ALA A 6 2.68 6.99 15.31
C ALA A 6 3.37 5.63 15.42
N ALA A 7 3.52 5.08 16.62
CA ALA A 7 4.09 3.74 16.82
C ALA A 7 3.29 2.67 16.09
N VAL A 8 1.96 2.64 16.24
CA VAL A 8 1.07 1.70 15.54
C VAL A 8 1.17 1.87 14.02
N SER A 9 1.21 3.10 13.51
CA SER A 9 1.38 3.36 12.08
C SER A 9 2.72 2.86 11.55
N TRP A 10 3.82 3.03 12.30
CA TRP A 10 5.12 2.50 11.91
C TRP A 10 5.16 0.96 11.95
N THR A 11 4.58 0.34 12.98
CA THR A 11 4.44 -1.12 13.03
C THR A 11 3.65 -1.65 11.84
N ALA A 12 2.49 -1.04 11.54
CA ALA A 12 1.68 -1.40 10.39
C ALA A 12 2.42 -1.19 9.06
N PHE A 13 3.18 -0.10 8.93
CA PHE A 13 4.02 0.18 7.76
C PHE A 13 5.04 -0.94 7.53
N PHE A 14 5.80 -1.34 8.55
CA PHE A 14 6.80 -2.41 8.40
C PHE A 14 6.16 -3.77 8.12
N LEU A 15 4.99 -4.07 8.70
CA LEU A 15 4.25 -5.30 8.40
C LEU A 15 3.77 -5.33 6.94
N VAL A 16 3.22 -4.23 6.43
CA VAL A 16 2.80 -4.12 5.03
C VAL A 16 4.00 -4.20 4.10
N LEU A 17 5.10 -3.52 4.42
CA LEU A 17 6.34 -3.59 3.64
C LEU A 17 6.88 -5.03 3.58
N LEU A 18 6.91 -5.73 4.72
CA LEU A 18 7.33 -7.13 4.78
C LEU A 18 6.42 -8.01 3.92
N LEU A 19 5.10 -7.83 4.01
CA LEU A 19 4.12 -8.56 3.21
C LEU A 19 4.33 -8.31 1.71
N ILE A 20 4.55 -7.06 1.30
CA ILE A 20 4.86 -6.71 -0.09
C ILE A 20 6.14 -7.43 -0.54
N CYS A 21 7.21 -7.40 0.27
CA CYS A 21 8.45 -8.10 -0.05
C CYS A 21 8.20 -9.61 -0.25
N VAL A 22 7.53 -10.27 0.71
CA VAL A 22 7.25 -11.72 0.63
C VAL A 22 6.45 -12.06 -0.62
N LEU A 23 5.40 -11.30 -0.93
CA LEU A 23 4.55 -11.54 -2.10
C LEU A 23 5.26 -11.19 -3.42
N SER A 24 6.12 -10.17 -3.42
CA SER A 24 6.94 -9.81 -4.58
C SER A 24 7.97 -10.88 -4.91
N PHE A 25 8.58 -11.51 -3.90
CA PHE A 25 9.59 -12.57 -4.05
C PHE A 25 9.00 -13.97 -4.26
N GLN A 26 7.69 -14.16 -4.10
CA GLN A 26 7.06 -15.44 -4.43
C GLN A 26 7.07 -15.68 -5.95
N SER A 27 7.50 -16.88 -6.33
CA SER A 27 7.43 -17.37 -7.71
C SER A 27 5.97 -17.48 -8.17
N GLY A 28 5.74 -17.32 -9.49
CA GLY A 28 4.40 -17.42 -10.06
C GLY A 28 3.70 -18.76 -9.82
N SER A 29 4.45 -19.83 -9.56
CA SER A 29 3.92 -21.17 -9.24
C SER A 29 3.37 -21.25 -7.81
N ALA A 30 4.00 -20.58 -6.83
CA ALA A 30 3.53 -20.56 -5.44
C ALA A 30 2.23 -19.75 -5.30
N THR A 31 2.10 -18.62 -6.01
CA THR A 31 0.88 -17.80 -5.97
C THR A 31 -0.31 -18.52 -6.61
N LYS A 32 -0.09 -19.25 -7.72
CA LYS A 32 -1.13 -20.09 -8.36
C LYS A 32 -1.66 -21.20 -7.45
N ALA A 33 -0.83 -21.71 -6.53
CA ALA A 33 -1.25 -22.73 -5.56
C ALA A 33 -2.16 -22.17 -4.45
N PHE A 34 -1.98 -20.89 -4.08
CA PHE A 34 -2.85 -20.20 -3.12
C PHE A 34 -4.13 -19.64 -3.76
N GLU A 35 -4.13 -19.35 -5.06
CA GLU A 35 -5.28 -18.77 -5.76
C GLU A 35 -6.34 -19.81 -6.14
N LYS A 36 -5.99 -21.07 -6.40
CA LYS A 36 -6.97 -22.15 -6.66
C LYS A 36 -8.10 -22.25 -5.62
N PRO A 37 -7.82 -22.37 -4.31
CA PRO A 37 -8.88 -22.47 -3.30
C PRO A 37 -9.65 -21.14 -3.10
N PHE A 38 -9.03 -19.99 -3.38
CA PHE A 38 -9.71 -18.69 -3.26
C PHE A 38 -10.67 -18.44 -4.43
N VAL A 39 -10.27 -18.81 -5.65
CA VAL A 39 -11.14 -18.74 -6.84
C VAL A 39 -12.31 -19.70 -6.70
N GLU A 40 -12.09 -20.94 -6.24
CA GLU A 40 -13.17 -21.91 -5.93
C GLU A 40 -14.14 -21.41 -4.85
N GLY A 41 -13.64 -20.68 -3.85
CA GLY A 41 -14.47 -20.08 -2.80
C GLY A 41 -15.33 -18.88 -3.29
N VAL A 42 -14.83 -18.10 -4.24
CA VAL A 42 -15.54 -16.94 -4.81
C VAL A 42 -16.51 -17.35 -5.92
N THR A 43 -16.23 -18.44 -6.64
CA THR A 43 -17.11 -18.95 -7.71
C THR A 43 -18.23 -19.86 -7.23
N GLY A 44 -18.31 -20.17 -5.93
CA GLY A 44 -19.49 -20.77 -5.28
C GLY A 44 -20.17 -21.86 -6.13
N GLY A 45 -19.48 -22.96 -6.41
CA GLY A 45 -20.08 -24.08 -7.12
C GLY A 45 -20.49 -23.78 -8.56
N ALA A 46 -19.76 -22.92 -9.29
CA ALA A 46 -19.94 -22.81 -10.74
C ALA A 46 -19.47 -24.13 -11.41
N ASP A 47 -20.43 -25.01 -11.66
CA ASP A 47 -20.35 -26.27 -12.40
C ASP A 47 -20.06 -26.06 -13.91
N ARG A 48 -19.09 -25.20 -14.20
CA ARG A 48 -18.56 -24.96 -15.54
C ARG A 48 -17.05 -25.04 -15.40
N GLN A 49 -16.43 -25.95 -16.14
CA GLN A 49 -15.00 -25.90 -16.42
C GLN A 49 -14.65 -24.47 -16.85
N LEU A 50 -14.19 -23.64 -15.91
CA LEU A 50 -13.66 -22.34 -16.23
C LEU A 50 -12.44 -22.63 -17.11
N SER A 51 -12.50 -22.16 -18.37
CA SER A 51 -11.36 -22.21 -19.29
C SER A 51 -10.12 -21.70 -18.56
N GLU A 52 -8.98 -22.40 -18.68
CA GLU A 52 -7.73 -22.06 -18.00
C GLU A 52 -7.35 -20.58 -18.20
N GLU A 53 -7.71 -20.03 -19.36
CA GLU A 53 -7.55 -18.63 -19.73
C GLU A 53 -8.34 -17.67 -18.80
N THR A 54 -9.58 -18.01 -18.44
CA THR A 54 -10.40 -17.20 -17.53
C THR A 54 -9.84 -17.22 -16.10
N VAL A 55 -9.36 -18.37 -15.65
CA VAL A 55 -8.72 -18.50 -14.33
C VAL A 55 -7.44 -17.67 -14.27
N LEU A 56 -6.64 -17.67 -15.35
CA LEU A 56 -5.43 -16.84 -15.49
C LEU A 56 -5.75 -15.34 -15.46
N THR A 57 -6.80 -14.90 -16.15
CA THR A 57 -7.22 -13.49 -16.15
C THR A 57 -7.70 -13.04 -14.77
N ILE A 58 -8.55 -13.81 -14.10
CA ILE A 58 -9.06 -13.48 -12.75
C ILE A 58 -7.91 -13.39 -11.75
N THR A 59 -7.01 -14.38 -11.78
CA THR A 59 -5.78 -14.42 -10.99
C THR A 59 -4.94 -13.16 -11.18
N PHE A 60 -4.75 -12.73 -12.43
CA PHE A 60 -4.00 -11.52 -12.74
C PHE A 60 -4.63 -10.26 -12.11
N TYR A 61 -5.96 -10.11 -12.22
CA TYR A 61 -6.67 -8.97 -11.63
C TYR A 61 -6.64 -8.98 -10.10
N ILE A 62 -6.80 -10.13 -9.46
CA ILE A 62 -6.69 -10.26 -8.00
C ILE A 62 -5.29 -9.83 -7.53
N ARG A 63 -4.25 -10.26 -8.26
CA ARG A 63 -2.87 -9.87 -7.94
C ARG A 63 -2.64 -8.36 -8.11
N GLN A 64 -3.13 -7.78 -9.20
CA GLN A 64 -2.99 -6.33 -9.43
C GLN A 64 -3.80 -5.51 -8.41
N ALA A 65 -5.01 -5.93 -8.07
CA ALA A 65 -5.80 -5.30 -7.01
C ALA A 65 -5.11 -5.42 -5.65
N GLY A 66 -4.61 -6.60 -5.30
CA GLY A 66 -3.85 -6.83 -4.07
C GLY A 66 -2.60 -5.95 -3.98
N LYS A 67 -1.83 -5.83 -5.08
CA LYS A 67 -0.70 -4.91 -5.18
C LYS A 67 -1.14 -3.47 -4.92
N GLY A 68 -2.19 -3.00 -5.60
CA GLY A 68 -2.72 -1.66 -5.41
C GLY A 68 -3.12 -1.35 -3.96
N ILE A 69 -3.86 -2.26 -3.32
CA ILE A 69 -4.29 -2.13 -1.92
C ILE A 69 -3.09 -2.07 -0.98
N LEU A 70 -2.10 -2.95 -1.17
CA LEU A 70 -0.91 -3.00 -0.33
C LEU A 70 -0.06 -1.72 -0.45
N PHE A 71 0.16 -1.23 -1.67
CA PHE A 71 0.89 0.02 -1.87
C PHE A 71 0.13 1.24 -1.32
N LEU A 72 -1.20 1.27 -1.46
CA LEU A 72 -2.03 2.30 -0.84
C LEU A 72 -1.92 2.27 0.69
N ALA A 73 -1.99 1.08 1.30
CA ALA A 73 -1.81 0.91 2.74
C ALA A 73 -0.40 1.34 3.19
N LEU A 74 0.64 0.97 2.43
CA LEU A 74 2.03 1.36 2.68
C LEU A 74 2.17 2.88 2.72
N GLY A 75 1.65 3.58 1.71
CA GLY A 75 1.64 5.04 1.64
C GLY A 75 0.87 5.69 2.78
N PHE A 76 -0.28 5.12 3.15
CA PHE A 76 -1.13 5.65 4.22
C PHE A 76 -0.48 5.52 5.61
N PHE A 77 0.03 4.34 5.96
CA PHE A 77 0.65 4.11 7.25
C PHE A 77 1.99 4.83 7.38
N GLY A 78 2.83 4.77 6.33
CA GLY A 78 4.10 5.48 6.27
C GLY A 78 3.91 7.00 6.32
N GLY A 79 2.95 7.53 5.56
CA GLY A 79 2.57 8.94 5.58
C GLY A 79 2.06 9.39 6.95
N THR A 80 1.18 8.62 7.58
CA THR A 80 0.64 8.93 8.91
C THR A 80 1.75 8.93 9.97
N GLY A 81 2.59 7.89 10.01
CA GLY A 81 3.71 7.81 10.95
C GLY A 81 4.71 8.96 10.78
N ALA A 82 5.06 9.28 9.54
CA ALA A 82 6.01 10.34 9.25
C ALA A 82 5.45 11.75 9.52
N LEU A 83 4.18 12.02 9.18
CA LEU A 83 3.52 13.32 9.46
C LEU A 83 3.32 13.59 10.97
N LEU A 84 3.21 12.54 11.77
CA LEU A 84 3.09 12.62 13.22
C LEU A 84 4.46 12.77 13.90
N CYS A 85 5.48 12.03 13.46
CA CYS A 85 6.83 12.11 14.05
C CYS A 85 7.61 13.37 13.64
N PHE A 86 7.60 13.72 12.35
CA PHE A 86 8.45 14.79 11.81
C PHE A 86 7.74 16.15 11.72
N ARG A 87 7.06 16.54 12.80
CA ARG A 87 6.25 17.78 12.84
C ARG A 87 7.07 19.07 12.67
N ARG A 88 8.39 19.00 12.89
CA ARG A 88 9.33 20.13 12.75
C ARG A 88 9.84 20.33 11.33
N LEU A 89 9.71 19.34 10.44
CA LEU A 89 10.08 19.52 9.04
C LEU A 89 8.99 20.28 8.26
N ASN A 90 9.42 21.06 7.27
CA ASN A 90 8.50 21.67 6.33
C ASN A 90 7.69 20.60 5.59
N ARG A 91 6.37 20.77 5.50
CA ARG A 91 5.47 19.80 4.86
C ARG A 91 5.86 19.52 3.41
N ARG A 92 6.38 20.52 2.69
CA ARG A 92 6.85 20.34 1.31
C ARG A 92 8.05 19.40 1.23
N THR A 93 9.09 19.66 2.04
CA THR A 93 10.29 18.81 2.12
C THR A 93 9.93 17.40 2.56
N MET A 94 9.05 17.27 3.55
CA MET A 94 8.58 15.97 4.05
C MET A 94 7.77 15.21 2.99
N GLY A 95 6.94 15.90 2.21
CA GLY A 95 6.21 15.32 1.08
C GLY A 95 7.14 14.85 -0.04
N ILE A 96 8.14 15.64 -0.41
CA ILE A 96 9.14 15.25 -1.41
C ILE A 96 9.92 14.02 -0.95
N LEU A 97 10.40 14.01 0.29
CA LEU A 97 11.12 12.87 0.85
C LEU A 97 10.24 11.61 0.94
N ALA A 98 8.97 11.76 1.33
CA ALA A 98 8.02 10.65 1.38
C ALA A 98 7.75 10.09 -0.02
N LEU A 99 7.48 10.94 -1.02
CA LEU A 99 7.27 10.50 -2.40
C LEU A 99 8.52 9.83 -2.99
N ALA A 100 9.71 10.39 -2.74
CA ALA A 100 10.97 9.78 -3.15
C ALA A 100 11.19 8.40 -2.53
N ALA A 101 10.89 8.25 -1.22
CA ALA A 101 10.98 6.97 -0.54
C ALA A 101 9.96 5.95 -1.09
N LEU A 102 8.70 6.35 -1.27
CA LEU A 102 7.65 5.49 -1.83
C LEU A 102 7.96 5.07 -3.27
N PHE A 103 8.51 5.98 -4.09
CA PHE A 103 9.01 5.65 -5.42
C PHE A 103 10.16 4.65 -5.33
N GLY A 104 11.12 4.87 -4.43
CA GLY A 104 12.23 3.95 -4.20
C GLY A 104 11.77 2.55 -3.79
N PHE A 105 10.78 2.44 -2.89
CA PHE A 105 10.20 1.14 -2.51
C PHE A 105 9.47 0.48 -3.68
N SER A 106 8.62 1.21 -4.40
CA SER A 106 7.90 0.65 -5.56
C SER A 106 8.88 0.18 -6.64
N TRP A 107 9.86 1.03 -6.99
CA TRP A 107 10.94 0.69 -7.91
C TRP A 107 11.71 -0.55 -7.45
N PHE A 108 12.14 -0.60 -6.19
CA PHE A 108 12.90 -1.72 -5.65
C PHE A 108 12.11 -3.02 -5.76
N THR A 109 10.83 -3.03 -5.36
CA THR A 109 10.00 -4.24 -5.43
C THR A 109 9.77 -4.73 -6.86
N GLU A 110 9.75 -3.83 -7.84
CA GLU A 110 9.60 -4.17 -9.25
C GLU A 110 10.94 -4.63 -9.85
N PHE A 111 12.03 -3.96 -9.51
CA PHE A 111 13.39 -4.32 -9.91
C PHE A 111 13.77 -5.72 -9.40
N MET A 112 13.35 -6.06 -8.19
CA MET A 112 13.58 -7.39 -7.61
C MET A 112 12.95 -8.53 -8.42
N LYS A 113 11.93 -8.26 -9.26
CA LYS A 113 11.33 -9.30 -10.12
C LYS A 113 12.27 -9.81 -11.20
N ILE A 114 13.33 -9.07 -11.56
CA ILE A 114 14.35 -9.52 -12.53
C ILE A 114 15.04 -10.80 -12.06
N PHE A 115 15.14 -11.01 -10.74
CA PHE A 115 15.77 -12.20 -10.15
C PHE A 115 14.83 -13.41 -10.06
N ILE A 116 13.57 -13.27 -10.50
CA ILE A 116 12.56 -14.33 -10.45
C ILE A 116 12.39 -14.90 -11.86
N GLU A 117 12.64 -16.19 -12.00
CA GLU A 117 12.53 -16.90 -13.27
C GLU A 117 11.10 -16.76 -13.84
N GLY A 118 10.99 -16.27 -15.08
CA GLY A 118 9.72 -16.03 -15.76
C GLY A 118 9.00 -14.71 -15.44
N ARG A 119 9.60 -13.80 -14.66
CA ARG A 119 9.10 -12.41 -14.51
C ARG A 119 10.07 -11.42 -15.14
N HIS A 120 9.53 -10.41 -15.81
CA HIS A 120 10.31 -9.33 -16.41
C HIS A 120 10.02 -8.03 -15.68
N TYR A 121 11.02 -7.15 -15.63
CA TYR A 121 10.84 -5.81 -15.13
C TYR A 121 9.87 -5.03 -16.02
N ALA A 122 8.77 -4.55 -15.43
CA ALA A 122 7.81 -3.69 -16.09
C ALA A 122 7.74 -2.34 -15.37
N PHE A 123 8.32 -1.30 -15.96
CA PHE A 123 8.28 0.05 -15.39
C PHE A 123 6.84 0.53 -15.14
N ALA A 124 5.90 0.17 -16.03
CA ALA A 124 4.48 0.50 -15.86
C ALA A 124 3.90 -0.05 -14.56
N GLU A 125 4.19 -1.31 -14.23
CA GLU A 125 3.74 -1.92 -12.97
C GLU A 125 4.40 -1.28 -11.73
N GLY A 126 5.65 -0.86 -11.84
CA GLY A 126 6.34 -0.12 -10.79
C GLY A 126 5.76 1.29 -10.59
N LEU A 127 5.35 1.96 -11.68
CA LEU A 127 4.71 3.26 -11.65
C LEU A 127 3.30 3.17 -11.04
N GLU A 128 2.51 2.16 -11.38
CA GLU A 128 1.20 1.89 -10.78
C GLU A 128 1.30 1.75 -9.25
N GLY A 129 2.25 0.94 -8.76
CA GLY A 129 2.51 0.80 -7.32
C GLY A 129 2.86 2.13 -6.65
N PHE A 130 3.67 2.97 -7.32
CA PHE A 130 3.99 4.30 -6.83
C PHE A 130 2.75 5.21 -6.77
N LEU A 131 1.89 5.20 -7.79
CA LEU A 131 0.67 6.02 -7.83
C LEU A 131 -0.28 5.65 -6.68
N PHE A 132 -0.47 4.35 -6.41
CA PHE A 132 -1.27 3.90 -5.28
C PHE A 132 -0.67 4.31 -3.93
N ALA A 133 0.65 4.19 -3.79
CA ALA A 133 1.34 4.64 -2.58
C ALA A 133 1.27 6.16 -2.37
N ALA A 134 1.42 6.94 -3.45
CA ALA A 134 1.26 8.39 -3.42
C ALA A 134 -0.17 8.78 -3.03
N ALA A 135 -1.19 8.09 -3.58
CA ALA A 135 -2.59 8.28 -3.19
C ALA A 135 -2.80 7.98 -1.69
N GLY A 136 -2.24 6.87 -1.19
CA GLY A 136 -2.27 6.52 0.23
C GLY A 136 -1.64 7.61 1.13
N TYR A 137 -0.50 8.17 0.72
CA TYR A 137 0.14 9.28 1.42
C TYR A 137 -0.74 10.53 1.45
N LEU A 138 -1.38 10.89 0.32
CA LEU A 138 -2.30 12.03 0.25
C LEU A 138 -3.52 11.82 1.18
N CYS A 139 -4.09 10.62 1.22
CA CYS A 139 -5.16 10.26 2.14
C CYS A 139 -4.73 10.44 3.61
N ALA A 140 -3.51 10.01 3.96
CA ALA A 140 -2.96 10.22 5.29
C ALA A 140 -2.77 11.71 5.63
N ALA A 141 -2.24 12.49 4.68
CA ALA A 141 -2.06 13.92 4.83
C ALA A 141 -3.39 14.66 5.05
N ALA A 142 -4.43 14.29 4.31
CA ALA A 142 -5.78 14.79 4.50
C ALA A 142 -6.35 14.41 5.88
N ALA A 143 -6.24 13.14 6.27
CA ALA A 143 -6.75 12.63 7.54
C ALA A 143 -6.09 13.34 8.75
N VAL A 144 -4.76 13.49 8.74
CA VAL A 144 -4.03 14.20 9.79
C VAL A 144 -4.38 15.69 9.80
N SER A 145 -4.52 16.32 8.63
CA SER A 145 -4.89 17.74 8.54
C SER A 145 -6.30 17.99 9.06
N PHE A 146 -7.26 17.11 8.77
CA PHE A 146 -8.62 17.19 9.26
C PHE A 146 -8.68 17.08 10.80
N ARG A 147 -7.97 16.11 11.39
CA ARG A 147 -7.87 15.96 12.85
C ARG A 147 -7.29 17.21 13.52
N ARG A 148 -6.25 17.81 12.94
CA ARG A 148 -5.65 19.06 13.46
C ARG A 148 -6.61 20.24 13.41
N LYS A 149 -7.36 20.40 12.31
CA LYS A 149 -8.37 21.47 12.18
C LYS A 149 -9.49 21.32 13.22
N LYS A 150 -9.96 20.09 13.45
CA LYS A 150 -10.98 19.81 14.47
C LYS A 150 -10.51 20.18 15.87
N ALA A 151 -9.31 19.76 16.27
CA ALA A 151 -8.74 20.07 17.58
C ALA A 151 -8.52 21.58 17.81
N LEU A 152 -8.15 22.34 16.77
CA LEU A 152 -8.03 23.80 16.86
C LEU A 152 -9.39 24.48 17.04
N ARG A 153 -10.42 24.00 16.34
CA ARG A 153 -11.78 24.53 16.46
C ARG A 153 -12.35 24.32 17.87
N GLU A 154 -12.13 23.14 18.45
CA GLU A 154 -12.56 22.81 19.82
C GLU A 154 -11.87 23.71 20.88
N ARG A 155 -10.59 24.03 20.70
CA ARG A 155 -9.87 24.97 21.59
C ARG A 155 -10.45 26.39 21.55
N HIS A 156 -10.72 26.93 20.36
CA HIS A 156 -11.32 28.27 20.23
C HIS A 156 -12.73 28.37 20.82
N VAL A 157 -13.48 27.27 20.88
CA VAL A 157 -14.80 27.26 21.53
C VAL A 157 -14.65 27.26 23.06
N SER A 158 -13.72 26.47 23.60
CA SER A 158 -13.46 26.40 25.04
C SER A 158 -12.86 27.69 25.62
N GLU A 159 -12.18 28.50 24.81
CA GLU A 159 -11.58 29.77 25.23
C GLU A 159 -12.59 30.94 25.19
N LYS A 160 -13.77 30.73 24.60
CA LYS A 160 -14.87 31.70 24.54
C LYS A 160 -15.96 31.49 25.61
N ILE A 161 -15.88 30.42 26.39
CA ILE A 161 -16.78 30.09 27.50
C ILE A 161 -16.05 30.38 28.81
#